data_AF-A0A8C7XNM9-F1
#
_entry.id   AF-A0A8C7XNM9-F1
#
_cell.length_a   1.000
_cell.length_b   1.000
_cell.length_c   1.000
_cell.angle_alpha   90.00
_cell.angle_beta   90.00
_cell.angle_gamma   90.00
#
_symmetry.space_group_name_H-M   'P 1'
#
loop_
_entity.id
_entity.type
_entity.pdbx_description
1 polymer ?
#
loop_
_entity_poly.entity_id
_entity_poly.type
_entity_poly.pdbx_seq_one_letter_code
_entity_poly.pdbx_strand_id
1 'polypeptide(L)'
;MVFFDSKPNDNKNLLFNLSQCNAWETHKKWKSLNFTINKTTKLFLTLEDFFWKEYVSQLHLPYGPRGSELMLLKVLAATANYDMPAHIEELECKTCVVVGNSFAIKHTYLGNVINKYDVVIRLNDAPVKGFEKDVGNKTTMRIFYPESATYNPGSQNEEDTLMVLVPFKANDLRWLKEILYDEKRDRRGFWKPPPLLWLVDRSKVRVLDPFFMYQSRKQLIGNQVRGSSEPSFNMV
;
A
#
# COMPACT_ATOMS: atom_id res chain seq x y z
N MET A 1 -11.45 3.36 -6.39
CA MET A 1 -10.04 3.67 -6.72
C MET A 1 -9.98 4.11 -8.16
N VAL A 2 -9.59 5.36 -8.43
CA VAL A 2 -9.43 5.88 -9.79
C VAL A 2 -7.98 5.64 -10.19
N PHE A 3 -7.78 4.85 -11.25
CA PHE A 3 -6.53 4.88 -11.99
C PHE A 3 -6.66 6.07 -12.95
N PHE A 4 -5.83 7.10 -12.76
CA PHE A 4 -5.74 8.15 -13.75
C PHE A 4 -5.05 7.59 -14.99
N ASP A 5 -5.85 7.32 -16.01
CA ASP A 5 -5.38 7.26 -17.40
C ASP A 5 -5.80 8.60 -18.04
N SER A 6 -5.08 9.66 -17.70
CA SER A 6 -5.45 11.03 -18.08
C SER A 6 -5.02 11.33 -19.50
N LYS A 7 -5.98 11.61 -20.38
CA LYS A 7 -5.73 12.39 -21.61
C LYS A 7 -5.44 13.86 -21.25
N PRO A 8 -4.66 14.60 -22.05
CA PRO A 8 -3.91 15.77 -21.60
C PRO A 8 -4.71 17.06 -21.35
N ASN A 9 -6.05 17.05 -21.27
CA ASN A 9 -6.83 18.30 -21.43
C ASN A 9 -7.96 18.57 -20.43
N ASP A 10 -8.07 17.86 -19.32
CA ASP A 10 -9.09 18.16 -18.30
C ASP A 10 -8.55 19.06 -17.18
N ASN A 11 -8.38 20.34 -17.52
CA ASN A 11 -7.98 21.40 -16.61
C ASN A 11 -9.21 21.99 -15.87
N LYS A 12 -9.96 21.15 -15.15
CA LYS A 12 -11.09 21.61 -14.31
C LYS A 12 -10.71 21.60 -12.83
N ASN A 13 -10.92 22.73 -12.16
CA ASN A 13 -10.84 22.84 -10.71
C ASN A 13 -11.85 21.89 -10.05
N LEU A 14 -11.43 20.67 -9.73
CA LEU A 14 -12.21 19.75 -8.91
C LEU A 14 -12.13 20.20 -7.45
N LEU A 15 -13.16 20.93 -7.02
CA LEU A 15 -13.57 21.00 -5.63
C LEU A 15 -14.53 19.82 -5.40
N PHE A 16 -14.11 18.85 -4.59
CA PHE A 16 -14.89 17.66 -4.30
C PHE A 16 -15.87 17.95 -3.17
N ASN A 17 -17.15 18.13 -3.51
CA ASN A 17 -18.22 18.34 -2.55
C ASN A 17 -18.84 17.01 -2.07
N LEU A 18 -19.49 17.01 -0.91
CA LEU A 18 -20.25 15.88 -0.34
C LEU A 18 -21.25 15.25 -1.35
N SER A 19 -21.82 16.08 -2.24
CA SER A 19 -22.70 15.63 -3.33
C SER A 19 -21.99 14.76 -4.38
N GLN A 20 -20.69 14.98 -4.63
CA GLN A 20 -19.89 14.17 -5.55
C GLN A 20 -19.48 12.83 -4.93
N CYS A 21 -19.30 12.76 -3.60
CA CYS A 21 -19.04 11.50 -2.91
C CYS A 21 -20.22 10.52 -3.05
N ASN A 22 -21.44 11.05 -2.89
CA ASN A 22 -22.67 10.28 -3.09
C ASN A 22 -22.91 9.92 -4.57
N ALA A 23 -22.51 10.77 -5.51
CA ALA A 23 -22.60 10.49 -6.94
C ALA A 23 -21.56 9.46 -7.43
N TRP A 24 -20.38 9.40 -6.80
CA TRP A 24 -19.28 8.51 -7.20
C TRP A 24 -19.50 7.04 -6.77
N GLU A 25 -20.41 6.78 -5.83
CA GLU A 25 -20.89 5.42 -5.49
C GLU A 25 -21.52 4.69 -6.72
N THR A 26 -21.67 5.37 -7.87
CA THR A 26 -22.33 4.87 -9.07
C THR A 26 -21.40 4.49 -10.24
N HIS A 27 -20.12 4.21 -10.03
CA HIS A 27 -19.34 3.54 -11.09
C HIS A 27 -19.78 2.06 -11.22
N LYS A 28 -20.72 1.80 -12.15
CA LYS A 28 -21.31 0.47 -12.44
C LYS A 28 -20.29 -0.68 -12.58
N LYS A 29 -19.05 -0.38 -13.00
CA LYS A 29 -17.96 -1.35 -13.20
C LYS A 29 -17.36 -1.90 -11.90
N TRP A 30 -17.44 -1.19 -10.77
CA TRP A 30 -16.99 -1.69 -9.47
C TRP A 30 -18.04 -2.59 -8.83
N LYS A 31 -19.33 -2.27 -8.97
CA LYS A 31 -20.43 -3.11 -8.47
C LYS A 31 -20.47 -4.49 -9.13
N SER A 32 -19.97 -4.63 -10.36
CA SER A 32 -19.84 -5.94 -11.03
C SER A 32 -18.68 -6.79 -10.50
N LEU A 33 -17.68 -6.17 -9.86
CA LEU A 33 -16.60 -6.88 -9.19
C LEU A 33 -17.15 -7.24 -7.80
N ASN A 34 -17.62 -8.48 -7.63
CA ASN A 34 -18.29 -8.96 -6.43
C ASN A 34 -17.31 -9.14 -5.25
N PHE A 35 -16.62 -8.07 -4.85
CA PHE A 35 -15.68 -8.06 -3.75
C PHE A 35 -16.39 -8.33 -2.43
N THR A 36 -15.87 -9.27 -1.65
CA THR A 36 -16.34 -9.55 -0.29
C THR A 36 -15.64 -8.65 0.71
N ILE A 37 -15.63 -7.33 0.47
CA ILE A 37 -15.02 -6.32 1.35
C ILE A 37 -16.13 -5.39 1.80
N ASN A 38 -16.33 -5.27 3.12
CA ASN A 38 -17.29 -4.34 3.70
C ASN A 38 -16.58 -3.07 4.20
N LYS A 39 -17.35 -2.02 4.52
CA LYS A 39 -16.80 -0.75 5.03
C LYS A 39 -16.09 -0.90 6.39
N THR A 40 -16.31 -2.00 7.12
CA THR A 40 -15.70 -2.28 8.43
C THR A 40 -14.46 -3.19 8.35
N THR A 41 -14.06 -3.62 7.15
CA THR A 41 -12.86 -4.46 6.97
C THR A 41 -11.63 -3.59 7.20
N LYS A 42 -10.84 -3.91 8.23
CA LYS A 42 -9.57 -3.21 8.51
C LYS A 42 -8.53 -3.52 7.43
N LEU A 43 -7.82 -2.50 6.96
CA LEU A 43 -6.82 -2.62 5.90
C LEU A 43 -5.53 -3.31 6.38
N PHE A 44 -5.16 -3.07 7.63
CA PHE A 44 -3.88 -3.48 8.19
C PHE A 44 -4.07 -4.58 9.22
N LEU A 45 -3.08 -5.48 9.29
CA LEU A 45 -3.02 -6.47 10.36
C LEU A 45 -2.78 -5.78 11.71
N THR A 46 -3.42 -6.31 12.73
CA THR A 46 -3.29 -5.93 14.12
C THR A 46 -2.79 -7.11 14.95
N LEU A 47 -2.27 -6.86 16.14
CA LEU A 47 -1.95 -7.95 17.08
C LEU A 47 -3.19 -8.75 17.48
N GLU A 48 -4.34 -8.09 17.67
CA GLU A 48 -5.59 -8.73 18.09
C GLU A 48 -6.06 -9.80 17.11
N ASP A 49 -5.77 -9.62 15.82
CA ASP A 49 -6.07 -10.61 14.81
C ASP A 49 -5.52 -11.97 15.24
N PHE A 50 -4.28 -12.03 15.77
CA PHE A 50 -3.49 -13.22 16.18
C PHE A 50 -3.93 -13.88 17.49
N PHE A 51 -4.70 -13.20 18.33
CA PHE A 51 -5.08 -13.72 19.65
C PHE A 51 -6.52 -14.21 19.71
N TRP A 52 -7.43 -13.59 18.96
CA TRP A 52 -8.88 -13.80 19.12
C TRP A 52 -9.57 -14.42 17.91
N LYS A 53 -8.92 -14.45 16.74
CA LYS A 53 -9.43 -15.16 15.56
C LYS A 53 -8.80 -16.54 15.50
N GLU A 54 -9.61 -17.58 15.39
CA GLU A 54 -9.14 -18.85 14.83
C GLU A 54 -8.60 -18.55 13.43
N TYR A 55 -7.28 -18.58 13.22
CA TYR A 55 -6.72 -18.37 11.88
C TYR A 55 -7.08 -19.56 10.99
N VAL A 56 -8.13 -19.40 10.20
CA VAL A 56 -8.59 -20.45 9.29
C VAL A 56 -7.97 -20.31 7.88
N SER A 57 -7.14 -19.28 7.65
CA SER A 57 -6.52 -19.11 6.33
C SER A 57 -5.44 -20.16 6.09
N GLN A 58 -5.75 -21.12 5.22
CA GLN A 58 -4.84 -22.18 4.79
C GLN A 58 -3.78 -21.70 3.79
N LEU A 59 -3.81 -20.41 3.41
CA LEU A 59 -2.97 -19.82 2.38
C LEU A 59 -1.70 -19.22 2.98
N HIS A 60 -0.59 -19.42 2.29
CA HIS A 60 0.68 -18.75 2.56
C HIS A 60 0.70 -17.33 1.95
N LEU A 61 1.71 -16.53 2.31
CA LEU A 61 1.96 -15.24 1.68
C LEU A 61 2.08 -15.39 0.15
N PRO A 62 1.61 -14.41 -0.66
CA PRO A 62 0.99 -13.14 -0.27
C PRO A 62 -0.50 -13.20 0.08
N TYR A 63 -1.11 -14.39 0.12
CA TYR A 63 -2.57 -14.54 0.16
C TYR A 63 -3.15 -14.95 1.51
N GLY A 64 -2.30 -15.34 2.44
CA GLY A 64 -2.64 -15.61 3.82
C GLY A 64 -1.40 -15.64 4.70
N PRO A 65 -1.59 -15.66 6.02
CA PRO A 65 -0.49 -15.60 6.99
C PRO A 65 0.15 -16.96 7.29
N ARG A 66 -0.32 -18.06 6.69
CA ARG A 66 0.11 -19.42 7.05
C ARG A 66 1.63 -19.57 7.03
N GLY A 67 2.19 -20.11 8.10
CA GLY A 67 3.63 -20.34 8.26
C GLY A 67 4.47 -19.07 8.46
N SER A 68 3.83 -17.89 8.55
CA SER A 68 4.48 -16.59 8.78
C SER A 68 3.97 -15.88 10.04
N GLU A 69 3.08 -16.51 10.80
CA GLU A 69 2.36 -15.95 11.95
C GLU A 69 3.31 -15.43 13.03
N LEU A 70 4.32 -16.22 13.40
CA LEU A 70 5.31 -15.81 14.40
C LEU A 70 6.11 -14.57 13.96
N MET A 71 6.41 -14.45 12.66
CA MET A 71 7.14 -13.30 12.15
C MET A 71 6.24 -12.06 12.09
N LEU A 72 4.98 -12.24 11.68
CA LEU A 72 3.95 -11.18 11.71
C LEU A 72 3.75 -10.65 13.13
N LEU A 73 3.61 -11.54 14.13
CA LEU A 73 3.50 -11.17 15.54
C LEU A 73 4.69 -10.31 16.00
N LYS A 74 5.92 -10.69 15.66
CA LYS A 74 7.12 -9.92 16.01
C LYS A 74 7.12 -8.54 15.34
N VAL A 75 6.81 -8.48 14.05
CA VAL A 75 6.72 -7.21 13.32
C VAL A 75 5.66 -6.31 13.96
N LEU A 76 4.45 -6.82 14.19
CA LEU A 76 3.34 -6.06 14.75
C LEU A 76 3.63 -5.59 16.18
N ALA A 77 4.26 -6.43 17.01
CA ALA A 77 4.70 -6.02 18.34
C ALA A 77 5.69 -4.84 18.30
N ALA A 78 6.57 -4.78 17.29
CA ALA A 78 7.56 -3.72 17.15
C ALA A 78 7.03 -2.43 16.50
N THR A 79 6.01 -2.50 15.65
CA THR A 79 5.38 -1.28 15.07
C THR A 79 4.42 -0.61 16.05
N ALA A 80 3.77 -1.38 16.93
CA ALA A 80 2.89 -0.93 18.02
C ALA A 80 1.73 0.03 17.63
N ASN A 81 1.51 0.25 16.33
CA ASN A 81 0.44 1.04 15.78
C ASN A 81 -0.04 0.41 14.48
N TYR A 82 -1.36 0.21 14.37
CA TYR A 82 -1.99 -0.57 13.30
C TYR A 82 -3.09 0.19 12.58
N ASP A 83 -3.58 1.27 13.17
CA ASP A 83 -4.76 1.96 12.67
C ASP A 83 -4.41 2.99 11.59
N MET A 84 -5.41 3.33 10.78
CA MET A 84 -5.32 4.49 9.91
C MET A 84 -5.25 5.77 10.78
N PRO A 85 -4.45 6.79 10.42
CA PRO A 85 -4.42 8.06 11.15
C PRO A 85 -5.82 8.65 11.30
N ALA A 86 -6.15 9.11 12.52
CA ALA A 86 -7.46 9.63 12.87
C ALA A 86 -7.95 10.73 11.90
N HIS A 87 -7.06 11.65 11.52
CA HIS A 87 -7.38 12.74 10.58
C HIS A 87 -7.81 12.25 9.18
N ILE A 88 -7.46 11.01 8.80
CA ILE A 88 -8.01 10.38 7.61
C ILE A 88 -9.27 9.58 7.97
N GLU A 89 -9.20 8.74 9.01
CA GLU A 89 -10.28 7.84 9.39
C GLU A 89 -11.60 8.59 9.67
N GLU A 90 -11.51 9.74 10.33
CA GLU A 90 -12.64 10.59 10.72
C GLU A 90 -13.25 11.41 9.56
N LEU A 91 -12.62 11.41 8.37
CA LEU A 91 -13.20 12.08 7.20
C LEU A 91 -14.50 11.38 6.79
N GLU A 92 -15.61 12.13 6.81
CA GLU A 92 -16.93 11.67 6.35
C GLU A 92 -16.92 11.22 4.89
N CYS A 93 -16.16 11.92 4.04
CA CYS A 93 -15.84 11.50 2.69
C CYS A 93 -14.35 11.57 2.42
N LYS A 94 -13.80 10.51 1.82
CA LYS A 94 -12.39 10.39 1.45
C LYS A 94 -12.27 10.32 -0.07
N THR A 95 -11.56 11.28 -0.65
CA THR A 95 -11.11 11.20 -2.04
C THR A 95 -9.72 10.60 -2.09
N CYS A 96 -9.56 9.51 -2.85
CA CYS A 96 -8.28 8.80 -2.95
C CYS A 96 -7.76 8.80 -4.38
N VAL A 97 -6.47 9.06 -4.56
CA VAL A 97 -5.73 8.90 -5.82
C VAL A 97 -4.59 7.93 -5.63
N VAL A 98 -4.40 7.04 -6.61
CA VAL A 98 -3.22 6.16 -6.70
C VAL A 98 -2.31 6.69 -7.80
N VAL A 99 -1.08 7.02 -7.44
CA VAL A 99 -0.05 7.47 -8.38
C VAL A 99 0.87 6.29 -8.66
N GLY A 100 0.78 5.75 -9.87
CA GLY A 100 1.68 4.70 -10.36
C GLY A 100 3.03 5.25 -10.81
N ASN A 101 3.91 4.35 -11.28
CA ASN A 101 5.31 4.66 -11.57
C ASN A 101 5.59 4.87 -13.07
N SER A 102 4.54 4.89 -13.89
CA SER A 102 4.67 4.99 -15.34
C SER A 102 5.26 6.34 -15.76
N PHE A 103 6.21 6.30 -16.70
CA PHE A 103 6.77 7.50 -17.32
C PHE A 103 5.71 8.37 -18.04
N ALA A 104 4.53 7.82 -18.32
CA ALA A 104 3.42 8.56 -18.91
C ALA A 104 2.98 9.78 -18.08
N ILE A 105 3.28 9.83 -16.77
CA ILE A 105 2.97 10.99 -15.92
C ILE A 105 3.93 12.16 -16.13
N LYS A 106 5.09 11.96 -16.75
CA LYS A 106 6.09 13.01 -16.96
C LYS A 106 5.55 14.09 -17.90
N HIS A 107 5.79 15.36 -17.58
CA HIS A 107 5.30 16.53 -18.31
C HIS A 107 3.77 16.65 -18.41
N THR A 108 3.03 15.98 -17.54
CA THR A 108 1.56 16.10 -17.47
C THR A 108 1.10 17.27 -16.60
N TYR A 109 1.98 17.80 -15.75
CA TYR A 109 1.68 18.90 -14.82
C TYR A 109 0.50 18.62 -13.87
N LEU A 110 0.23 17.35 -13.58
CA LEU A 110 -0.90 16.92 -12.74
C LEU A 110 -0.68 17.13 -11.24
N GLY A 111 0.50 17.59 -10.81
CA GLY A 111 0.86 17.62 -9.39
C GLY A 111 -0.09 18.44 -8.52
N ASN A 112 -0.55 19.58 -9.02
CA ASN A 112 -1.56 20.40 -8.33
C ASN A 112 -2.92 19.72 -8.23
N VAL A 113 -3.28 18.87 -9.21
CA VAL A 113 -4.52 18.08 -9.18
C VAL A 113 -4.40 16.94 -8.18
N ILE A 114 -3.28 16.23 -8.19
CA ILE A 114 -2.99 15.12 -7.26
C ILE A 114 -3.04 15.59 -5.81
N ASN A 115 -2.44 16.75 -5.51
CA ASN A 115 -2.38 17.30 -4.15
C ASN A 115 -3.76 17.67 -3.57
N LYS A 116 -4.81 17.80 -4.39
CA LYS A 116 -6.18 18.11 -3.94
C LYS A 116 -6.90 16.90 -3.33
N TYR A 117 -6.39 15.69 -3.51
CA TYR A 117 -6.97 14.48 -2.93
C TYR A 117 -6.68 14.39 -1.43
N ASP A 118 -7.63 13.85 -0.66
CA ASP A 118 -7.46 13.62 0.78
C ASP A 118 -6.37 12.58 1.03
N VAL A 119 -6.40 11.49 0.26
CA VAL A 119 -5.46 10.37 0.36
C VAL A 119 -4.69 10.21 -0.94
N VAL A 120 -3.37 10.38 -0.88
CA VAL A 120 -2.46 10.12 -2.01
C VAL A 120 -1.68 8.84 -1.73
N ILE A 121 -1.92 7.81 -2.53
CA ILE A 121 -1.27 6.50 -2.42
C ILE A 121 -0.19 6.39 -3.49
N ARG A 122 1.05 6.14 -3.08
CA ARG A 122 2.19 5.87 -3.96
C ARG A 122 2.69 4.44 -3.79
N LEU A 123 3.42 3.96 -4.79
CA LEU A 123 3.92 2.59 -4.83
C LEU A 123 5.44 2.60 -4.99
N ASN A 124 6.13 1.68 -4.31
CA ASN A 124 7.57 1.44 -4.44
C ASN A 124 8.44 2.69 -4.23
N ASP A 125 9.59 2.73 -4.90
CA ASP A 125 10.63 3.76 -4.87
C ASP A 125 10.42 4.90 -5.89
N ALA A 126 9.16 5.15 -6.32
CA ALA A 126 8.85 6.23 -7.26
C ALA A 126 9.34 7.60 -6.73
N PRO A 127 10.14 8.37 -7.48
CA PRO A 127 10.61 9.66 -6.99
C PRO A 127 9.48 10.69 -6.94
N VAL A 128 9.49 11.51 -5.89
CA VAL A 128 8.62 12.69 -5.76
C VAL A 128 9.46 13.95 -5.92
N LYS A 129 10.60 14.03 -5.21
CA LYS A 129 11.48 15.20 -5.27
C LYS A 129 12.04 15.41 -6.67
N GLY A 130 11.88 16.62 -7.19
CA GLY A 130 12.27 17.00 -8.56
C GLY A 130 11.21 16.69 -9.62
N PHE A 131 10.10 16.05 -9.26
CA PHE A 131 8.99 15.71 -10.17
C PHE A 131 7.64 16.27 -9.70
N GLU A 132 7.64 17.14 -8.69
CA GLU A 132 6.44 17.60 -7.98
C GLU A 132 5.42 18.26 -8.91
N LYS A 133 5.89 18.92 -9.99
CA LYS A 133 5.01 19.51 -11.02
C LYS A 133 4.09 18.47 -11.64
N ASP A 134 4.60 17.27 -11.87
CA ASP A 134 3.88 16.19 -12.54
C ASP A 134 3.17 15.27 -11.54
N VAL A 135 3.85 14.93 -10.44
CA VAL A 135 3.39 13.87 -9.52
C VAL A 135 2.83 14.39 -8.20
N GLY A 136 2.89 15.70 -7.96
CA GLY A 136 2.52 16.33 -6.69
C GLY A 136 3.60 16.13 -5.63
N ASN A 137 3.41 16.73 -4.46
CA ASN A 137 4.30 16.57 -3.31
C ASN A 137 3.63 15.86 -2.12
N LYS A 138 2.30 15.68 -2.16
CA LYS A 138 1.54 15.00 -1.12
C LYS A 138 1.70 13.48 -1.19
N THR A 139 1.90 12.81 -0.05
CA THR A 139 1.90 11.35 0.07
C THR A 139 1.33 10.92 1.42
N THR A 140 0.15 10.32 1.43
CA THR A 140 -0.49 9.83 2.67
C THR A 140 -0.05 8.40 2.98
N MET A 141 0.05 7.56 1.95
CA MET A 141 0.47 6.17 2.09
C MET A 141 1.43 5.80 0.97
N ARG A 142 2.51 5.11 1.32
CA ARG A 142 3.42 4.48 0.36
C ARG A 142 3.44 2.98 0.57
N ILE A 143 2.91 2.26 -0.40
CA ILE A 143 2.90 0.81 -0.42
C ILE A 143 4.26 0.34 -0.96
N PHE A 144 4.91 -0.56 -0.24
CA PHE A 144 6.25 -1.02 -0.58
C PHE A 144 6.46 -2.50 -0.20
N TYR A 145 7.57 -3.04 -0.69
CA TYR A 145 8.16 -4.31 -0.26
C TYR A 145 9.69 -4.09 -0.16
N PRO A 146 10.47 -4.95 0.51
CA PRO A 146 11.85 -4.65 0.86
C PRO A 146 12.73 -4.22 -0.32
N GLU A 147 12.59 -4.86 -1.48
CA GLU A 147 13.37 -4.55 -2.68
C GLU A 147 13.03 -3.17 -3.30
N SER A 148 11.89 -2.59 -2.94
CA SER A 148 11.50 -1.22 -3.31
C SER A 148 11.66 -0.21 -2.17
N ALA A 149 12.22 -0.61 -1.02
CA ALA A 149 12.51 0.30 0.07
C ALA A 149 13.79 1.12 -0.21
N THR A 150 13.75 2.41 0.15
CA THR A 150 14.93 3.29 0.16
C THR A 150 15.46 3.44 1.59
N TYR A 151 16.77 3.71 1.74
CA TYR A 151 17.40 3.89 3.05
C TYR A 151 16.68 4.93 3.93
N ASN A 152 16.25 6.05 3.34
CA ASN A 152 15.54 7.13 4.04
C ASN A 152 14.21 7.40 3.32
N PRO A 153 13.09 6.82 3.78
CA PRO A 153 11.76 7.10 3.21
C PRO A 153 11.39 8.59 3.26
N GLY A 154 11.77 9.32 4.31
CA GLY A 154 11.49 10.75 4.45
C GLY A 154 12.16 11.62 3.38
N SER A 155 13.12 11.09 2.62
CA SER A 155 13.69 11.85 1.50
C SER A 155 12.73 12.01 0.33
N GLN A 156 11.68 11.18 0.22
CA GLN A 156 10.72 11.17 -0.90
C GLN A 156 9.26 11.27 -0.46
N ASN A 157 9.02 11.51 0.83
CA ASN A 157 7.70 11.47 1.47
C ASN A 157 7.56 12.62 2.46
N GLU A 158 6.32 12.91 2.83
CA GLU A 158 6.00 13.78 3.96
C GLU A 158 6.30 13.06 5.28
N GLU A 159 6.38 13.82 6.37
CA GLU A 159 6.73 13.25 7.67
C GLU A 159 5.68 12.25 8.17
N ASP A 160 4.40 12.50 7.93
CA ASP A 160 3.25 11.71 8.37
C ASP A 160 2.88 10.56 7.42
N THR A 161 3.63 10.36 6.33
CA THR A 161 3.38 9.28 5.36
C THR A 161 3.44 7.91 6.04
N LEU A 162 2.38 7.12 5.88
CA LEU A 162 2.39 5.71 6.28
C LEU A 162 3.19 4.87 5.30
N MET A 163 4.12 4.07 5.83
CA MET A 163 4.85 3.07 5.07
C MET A 163 4.13 1.72 5.19
N VAL A 164 3.45 1.30 4.15
CA VAL A 164 2.61 0.10 4.14
C VAL A 164 3.36 -1.07 3.49
N LEU A 165 3.80 -2.04 4.28
CA LEU A 165 4.44 -3.26 3.80
C LEU A 165 3.39 -4.19 3.17
N VAL A 166 3.66 -4.67 1.95
CA VAL A 166 2.99 -5.83 1.38
C VAL A 166 3.90 -7.06 1.51
N PRO A 167 3.57 -8.03 2.37
CA PRO A 167 4.41 -9.21 2.56
C PRO A 167 4.17 -10.22 1.42
N PHE A 168 5.10 -10.30 0.47
CA PHE A 168 5.03 -11.26 -0.63
C PHE A 168 5.59 -12.63 -0.26
N LYS A 169 6.65 -12.63 0.54
CA LYS A 169 7.39 -13.83 0.95
C LYS A 169 7.89 -13.72 2.38
N ALA A 170 8.22 -14.85 3.00
CA ALA A 170 8.70 -14.90 4.39
C ALA A 170 9.96 -14.04 4.63
N ASN A 171 10.81 -13.89 3.62
CA ASN A 171 11.99 -13.03 3.70
C ASN A 171 11.62 -11.56 3.92
N ASP A 172 10.46 -11.10 3.45
CA ASP A 172 10.06 -9.70 3.60
C ASP A 172 9.80 -9.35 5.06
N LEU A 173 9.11 -10.26 5.75
CA LEU A 173 8.86 -10.14 7.19
C LEU A 173 10.15 -10.34 7.99
N ARG A 174 11.05 -11.23 7.53
CA ARG A 174 12.37 -11.38 8.14
C ARG A 174 13.15 -10.08 8.09
N TRP A 175 13.27 -9.46 6.93
CA TRP A 175 13.98 -8.19 6.76
C TRP A 175 13.37 -7.09 7.63
N LEU A 176 12.04 -6.93 7.61
CA LEU A 176 11.41 -5.89 8.43
C LEU A 176 11.64 -6.14 9.92
N LYS A 177 11.53 -7.39 10.37
CA LYS A 177 11.84 -7.76 11.77
C LYS A 177 13.30 -7.47 12.13
N GLU A 178 14.26 -7.84 11.29
CA GLU A 178 15.69 -7.56 11.52
C GLU A 178 15.96 -6.05 11.60
N ILE A 179 15.28 -5.24 10.79
CA ILE A 179 15.36 -3.79 10.84
C ILE A 179 14.77 -3.24 12.15
N LEU A 180 13.56 -3.66 12.52
CA LEU A 180 12.84 -3.14 13.69
C LEU A 180 13.47 -3.55 15.02
N TYR A 181 14.13 -4.71 15.10
CA TYR A 181 14.78 -5.19 16.32
C TYR A 181 16.28 -4.89 16.38
N ASP A 182 16.81 -4.19 15.37
CA ASP A 182 18.24 -3.92 15.22
C ASP A 182 19.14 -5.17 15.18
N GLU A 183 18.66 -6.23 14.54
CA GLU A 183 19.40 -7.50 14.45
C GLU A 183 20.34 -7.54 13.24
N LYS A 184 21.14 -8.60 13.10
CA LYS A 184 21.98 -8.78 11.92
C LYS A 184 21.11 -8.98 10.67
N ARG A 185 21.30 -8.14 9.65
CA ARG A 185 20.50 -8.16 8.42
C ARG A 185 21.06 -9.15 7.40
N ASP A 186 20.20 -10.02 6.89
CA ASP A 186 20.53 -10.96 5.82
C ASP A 186 19.81 -10.64 4.50
N ARG A 187 20.59 -10.26 3.49
CA ARG A 187 20.09 -9.88 2.16
C ARG A 187 19.92 -11.06 1.20
N ARG A 188 20.12 -12.31 1.64
CA ARG A 188 19.90 -13.50 0.80
C ARG A 188 18.41 -13.73 0.53
N GLY A 189 18.11 -14.06 -0.72
CA GLY A 189 16.74 -14.34 -1.18
C GLY A 189 15.92 -13.11 -1.54
N PHE A 190 16.59 -12.00 -1.86
CA PHE A 190 16.01 -10.82 -2.52
C PHE A 190 16.65 -10.65 -3.89
N TRP A 191 15.86 -10.32 -4.92
CA TRP A 191 16.38 -10.11 -6.28
C TRP A 191 17.12 -8.77 -6.43
N LYS A 192 16.70 -7.75 -5.67
CA LYS A 192 17.40 -6.49 -5.45
C LYS A 192 17.66 -6.36 -3.96
N PRO A 193 18.90 -6.11 -3.52
CA PRO A 193 19.23 -6.08 -2.10
C PRO A 193 18.48 -4.93 -1.40
N PRO A 194 17.65 -5.21 -0.38
CA PRO A 194 16.99 -4.17 0.40
C PRO A 194 18.02 -3.42 1.26
N PRO A 195 17.68 -2.22 1.76
CA PRO A 195 18.61 -1.44 2.54
C PRO A 195 18.92 -2.13 3.88
N LEU A 196 20.18 -2.06 4.32
CA LEU A 196 20.63 -2.62 5.60
C LEU A 196 20.19 -1.78 6.80
N LEU A 197 19.97 -0.49 6.55
CA LEU A 197 19.47 0.48 7.50
C LEU A 197 18.25 1.14 6.88
N TRP A 198 17.21 1.35 7.67
CA TRP A 198 15.97 1.96 7.21
C TRP A 198 15.54 3.01 8.23
N LEU A 199 15.75 4.29 7.89
CA LEU A 199 15.46 5.43 8.76
C LEU A 199 13.96 5.75 8.79
N VAL A 200 13.15 4.73 9.09
CA VAL A 200 11.70 4.87 9.23
C VAL A 200 11.34 5.12 10.68
N ASP A 201 10.29 5.90 10.89
CA ASP A 201 9.56 5.92 12.15
C ASP A 201 8.69 4.65 12.25
N ARG A 202 8.99 3.79 13.22
CA ARG A 202 8.31 2.50 13.41
C ARG A 202 6.81 2.66 13.60
N SER A 203 6.37 3.76 14.22
CA SER A 203 4.96 4.06 14.47
C SER A 203 4.17 4.36 13.18
N LYS A 204 4.87 4.64 12.07
CA LYS A 204 4.29 4.91 10.74
C LYS A 204 4.31 3.69 9.82
N VAL A 205 4.79 2.54 10.31
CA VAL A 205 4.80 1.29 9.54
C VAL A 205 3.47 0.55 9.76
N ARG A 206 2.89 0.07 8.66
CA ARG A 206 1.72 -0.83 8.67
C ARG A 206 2.01 -2.06 7.84
N VAL A 207 1.36 -3.18 8.16
CA VAL A 207 1.40 -4.40 7.35
C VAL A 207 0.02 -4.60 6.73
N LEU A 208 -0.04 -4.62 5.39
CA LEU A 208 -1.28 -4.89 4.67
C LEU A 208 -1.79 -6.30 4.99
N ASP A 209 -3.09 -6.45 5.25
CA ASP A 209 -3.69 -7.78 5.42
C ASP A 209 -3.63 -8.58 4.10
N PRO A 210 -2.98 -9.77 4.08
CA PRO A 210 -2.96 -10.68 2.92
C PRO A 210 -4.34 -11.00 2.33
N PHE A 211 -5.42 -10.85 3.10
CA PHE A 211 -6.79 -10.94 2.63
C PHE A 211 -7.04 -10.07 1.39
N PHE A 212 -6.54 -8.84 1.35
CA PHE A 212 -6.74 -7.94 0.20
C PHE A 212 -6.06 -8.46 -1.05
N MET A 213 -4.84 -9.01 -0.92
CA MET A 213 -4.12 -9.62 -2.04
C MET A 213 -4.87 -10.85 -2.58
N TYR A 214 -5.44 -11.67 -1.69
CA TYR A 214 -6.26 -12.81 -2.07
C TYR A 214 -7.52 -12.38 -2.83
N GLN A 215 -8.25 -11.40 -2.30
CA GLN A 215 -9.45 -10.86 -2.94
C GLN A 215 -9.14 -10.24 -4.31
N SER A 216 -8.06 -9.46 -4.42
CA SER A 216 -7.60 -8.90 -5.68
C SER A 216 -7.25 -9.97 -6.71
N ARG A 217 -6.50 -11.03 -6.33
CA ARG A 217 -6.22 -12.16 -7.24
C ARG A 217 -7.51 -12.80 -7.73
N LYS A 218 -8.41 -13.15 -6.80
CA LYS A 218 -9.65 -13.86 -7.09
C LYS A 218 -10.56 -13.08 -8.05
N GLN A 219 -10.66 -11.76 -7.87
CA GLN A 219 -11.64 -10.94 -8.57
C GLN A 219 -11.11 -10.20 -9.80
N LEU A 220 -9.80 -9.89 -9.86
CA LEU A 220 -9.23 -9.05 -10.92
C LEU A 220 -8.32 -9.79 -11.88
N ILE A 221 -7.61 -10.82 -11.42
CA ILE A 221 -6.60 -11.53 -12.21
C ILE A 221 -7.13 -12.90 -12.68
N GLY A 222 -8.15 -13.44 -12.00
CA GLY A 222 -8.79 -14.71 -12.34
C GLY A 222 -7.98 -15.94 -11.87
N ASN A 223 -8.60 -17.12 -11.92
CA ASN A 223 -8.01 -18.41 -11.51
C ASN A 223 -7.02 -19.01 -12.53
N GLN A 224 -6.53 -18.25 -13.52
CA GLN A 224 -5.71 -18.76 -14.63
C GLN A 224 -4.20 -18.96 -14.31
N VAL A 225 -3.81 -19.09 -13.05
CA VAL A 225 -2.43 -19.50 -12.71
C VAL A 225 -2.48 -20.87 -12.04
N ARG A 226 -2.57 -21.93 -12.88
CA ARG A 226 -2.04 -23.26 -12.54
C ARG A 226 -0.53 -23.18 -12.77
N GLY A 227 0.25 -23.42 -11.72
CA GLY A 227 1.70 -23.48 -11.80
C GLY A 227 2.36 -22.23 -11.21
N SER A 228 3.17 -22.47 -10.20
CA SER A 228 4.19 -21.60 -9.61
C SER A 228 4.70 -20.47 -10.51
N SER A 229 4.23 -19.26 -10.26
CA SER A 229 5.07 -18.06 -10.21
C SER A 229 4.38 -17.09 -9.26
N GLU A 230 5.17 -16.38 -8.44
CA GLU A 230 4.70 -15.21 -7.69
C GLU A 230 3.84 -14.36 -8.63
N PRO A 231 2.73 -13.76 -8.15
CA PRO A 231 2.11 -12.69 -8.91
C PRO A 231 3.22 -11.72 -9.21
N SER A 232 3.52 -11.52 -10.48
CA SER A 232 4.44 -10.49 -10.90
C SER A 232 3.79 -9.14 -10.61
N PHE A 233 3.82 -8.74 -9.33
CA PHE A 233 4.18 -7.40 -8.94
C PHE A 233 5.69 -7.22 -9.18
N ASN A 234 6.20 -7.65 -10.33
CA ASN A 234 7.20 -6.87 -11.02
C ASN A 234 6.45 -5.60 -11.46
N MET A 235 6.23 -4.69 -10.51
CA MET A 235 5.92 -3.31 -10.81
C MET A 235 7.16 -2.76 -11.53
N VAL A 236 7.23 -3.03 -12.84
CA VAL A 236 7.99 -2.23 -13.79
C VAL A 236 7.16 -0.98 -14.06
#